data_AF-A0A7Y2F096-F1
#
_entry.id   AF-A0A7Y2F096-F1
#
_cell.length_a   1.000
_cell.length_b   1.000
_cell.length_c   1.000
_cell.angle_alpha   90.00
_cell.angle_beta   90.00
_cell.angle_gamma   90.00
#
_symmetry.space_group_name_H-M   'P 1'
#
loop_
_entity.id
_entity.type
_entity.pdbx_description
1 polymer ?
#
loop_
_entity_poly.entity_id
_entity_poly.type
_entity_poly.pdbx_seq_one_letter_code
_entity_poly.pdbx_strand_id
1 'polypeptide(L)'
;MKQGDLFDPQPHRVPLADMVELVHKSQEPCPYCHCRTTLLPHRICKRKIEVLATLAQYLRAGDEWVRVETGRGLQGSISKKWTTTAYRASEHVARLEWYGLAERQGHRSGLWRILPAGLRFLRGELAVPAKILTTQGRTIYVSEETVLIDDVRGVDLDKAYWDAYPWADFLDQEPTS
;
A
#
# COMPACT_ATOMS: atom_id res chain seq x y z
N MET A 1 12.94 6.59 -29.12
CA MET A 1 12.16 5.88 -28.09
C MET A 1 11.88 6.88 -26.98
N LYS A 2 10.62 7.11 -26.63
CA LYS A 2 10.23 8.17 -25.69
C LYS A 2 10.52 7.71 -24.26
N GLN A 3 11.17 8.58 -23.49
CA GLN A 3 11.38 8.46 -22.04
C GLN A 3 10.04 8.15 -21.37
N GLY A 4 10.06 7.09 -20.56
CA GLY A 4 8.90 6.61 -19.81
C GLY A 4 8.43 7.67 -18.83
N ASP A 5 7.11 7.81 -18.81
CA ASP A 5 6.37 8.58 -17.82
C ASP A 5 6.79 8.11 -16.43
N LEU A 6 7.53 8.97 -15.72
CA LEU A 6 7.58 8.88 -14.26
C LEU A 6 6.13 8.79 -13.77
N PHE A 7 5.88 7.90 -12.82
CA PHE A 7 4.67 7.95 -12.02
C PHE A 7 4.68 9.31 -11.29
N ASP A 8 4.09 10.31 -11.93
CA ASP A 8 3.77 11.60 -11.35
C ASP A 8 2.33 11.45 -10.85
N PRO A 9 2.11 11.05 -9.59
CA PRO A 9 0.81 11.24 -8.99
C PRO A 9 0.71 12.75 -8.78
N GLN A 10 0.46 13.53 -9.82
CA GLN A 10 -0.33 14.73 -9.65
C GLN A 10 -1.69 14.17 -9.23
N PRO A 11 -2.10 14.20 -7.94
CA PRO A 11 -3.51 14.07 -7.67
C PRO A 11 -4.13 15.21 -8.46
N HIS A 12 -4.88 14.90 -9.51
CA HIS A 12 -5.81 15.87 -10.07
C HIS A 12 -6.61 16.33 -8.86
N ARG A 13 -6.33 17.53 -8.35
CA ARG A 13 -7.05 18.14 -7.24
C ARG A 13 -8.41 18.45 -7.81
N VAL A 14 -9.27 17.43 -7.89
CA VAL A 14 -10.68 17.61 -8.17
C VAL A 14 -11.18 18.52 -7.05
N PRO A 15 -11.65 19.74 -7.36
CA PRO A 15 -12.21 20.62 -6.36
C PRO A 15 -13.24 19.87 -5.51
N LEU A 16 -13.26 20.13 -4.20
CA LEU A 16 -14.13 19.40 -3.26
C LEU A 16 -15.62 19.39 -3.72
N ALA A 17 -16.05 20.47 -4.38
CA ALA A 17 -17.37 20.60 -4.99
C ALA A 17 -17.63 19.58 -6.12
N ASP A 18 -16.65 19.34 -6.98
CA ASP A 18 -16.75 18.39 -8.10
C ASP A 18 -16.68 16.94 -7.62
N MET A 19 -16.05 16.71 -6.46
CA MET A 19 -16.04 15.40 -5.81
C MET A 19 -17.43 14.98 -5.33
N VAL A 20 -18.25 15.93 -4.84
CA VAL A 20 -19.63 15.69 -4.40
C VAL A 20 -20.49 15.19 -5.57
N GLU A 21 -20.29 15.73 -6.77
CA GLU A 21 -21.03 15.33 -7.96
C GLU A 21 -20.62 13.94 -8.47
N LEU A 22 -19.32 13.59 -8.36
CA LEU A 22 -18.81 12.25 -8.66
C LEU A 22 -19.38 11.18 -7.72
N VAL A 23 -19.72 11.51 -6.47
CA VAL A 23 -20.33 10.57 -5.50
C VAL A 23 -21.70 10.09 -5.95
N HIS A 24 -22.43 10.89 -6.72
CA HIS A 24 -23.79 10.56 -7.10
C HIS A 24 -23.89 9.69 -8.37
N LYS A 25 -22.81 9.50 -9.14
CA LYS A 25 -22.88 8.97 -10.52
C LYS A 25 -22.40 7.54 -10.77
N SER A 26 -21.67 6.87 -9.86
CA SER A 26 -21.21 5.49 -10.08
C SER A 26 -21.86 4.49 -9.10
N GLN A 27 -22.67 3.57 -9.65
CA GLN A 27 -23.34 2.50 -8.91
C GLN A 27 -22.51 1.19 -8.91
N GLU A 28 -21.31 1.19 -9.49
CA GLU A 28 -20.52 -0.03 -9.64
C GLU A 28 -19.68 -0.32 -8.38
N PRO A 29 -19.73 -1.55 -7.85
CA PRO A 29 -18.93 -1.92 -6.68
C PRO A 29 -17.44 -1.92 -7.04
N CYS A 30 -16.59 -1.50 -6.10
CA CYS A 30 -15.15 -1.51 -6.32
C CYS A 30 -14.63 -2.91 -6.64
N PRO A 31 -13.79 -3.06 -7.69
CA PRO A 31 -13.30 -4.36 -8.14
C PRO A 31 -12.39 -5.06 -7.13
N TYR A 32 -11.89 -4.33 -6.13
CA TYR A 32 -11.00 -4.86 -5.11
C TYR A 32 -11.74 -5.29 -3.84
N CYS A 33 -12.64 -4.46 -3.31
CA CYS A 33 -13.28 -4.74 -2.01
C CYS A 33 -14.79 -4.98 -2.06
N HIS A 34 -15.40 -4.90 -3.24
CA HIS A 34 -16.84 -5.07 -3.49
C HIS A 34 -17.77 -4.13 -2.70
N CYS A 35 -17.24 -3.05 -2.13
CA CYS A 35 -18.05 -2.04 -1.47
C CYS A 35 -18.85 -1.25 -2.52
N ARG A 36 -20.16 -1.06 -2.28
CA ARG A 36 -21.12 -0.41 -3.20
C ARG A 36 -21.15 1.12 -3.09
N THR A 37 -20.05 1.76 -2.67
CA THR A 37 -20.00 3.22 -2.58
C THR A 37 -19.10 3.79 -3.66
N THR A 38 -19.58 4.87 -4.27
CA THR A 38 -19.00 5.62 -5.38
C THR A 38 -17.65 6.25 -5.06
N LEU A 39 -17.49 6.65 -3.80
CA LEU A 39 -16.25 7.06 -3.18
C LEU A 39 -15.93 6.09 -2.07
N LEU A 40 -14.71 5.55 -2.08
CA LEU A 40 -14.26 4.67 -1.03
C LEU A 40 -13.18 5.37 -0.22
N PRO A 41 -13.54 5.96 0.94
CA PRO A 41 -12.55 6.45 1.87
C PRO A 41 -11.73 5.28 2.38
N HIS A 42 -10.46 5.29 2.03
CA HIS A 42 -9.48 4.38 2.58
C HIS A 42 -8.62 5.17 3.57
N ARG A 43 -8.49 4.61 4.77
CA ARG A 43 -7.59 5.08 5.81
C ARG A 43 -6.45 4.10 5.96
N ILE A 44 -5.26 4.55 6.34
CA ILE A 44 -4.27 3.65 6.90
C ILE A 44 -4.84 3.02 8.18
N CYS A 45 -4.63 1.71 8.33
CA CYS A 45 -5.17 0.95 9.46
C CYS A 45 -4.23 -0.20 9.83
N LYS A 46 -4.40 -0.74 11.03
CA LYS A 46 -3.62 -1.87 11.57
C LYS A 46 -3.38 -2.99 10.54
N ARG A 47 -4.43 -3.47 9.88
CA ARG A 47 -4.33 -4.58 8.91
C ARG A 47 -3.46 -4.26 7.69
N LYS A 48 -3.43 -3.00 7.23
CA LYS A 48 -2.53 -2.59 6.14
C LYS A 48 -1.09 -2.59 6.63
N ILE A 49 -0.86 -2.16 7.85
CA ILE A 49 0.48 -2.17 8.46
C ILE A 49 0.96 -3.59 8.71
N GLU A 50 0.10 -4.49 9.17
CA GLU A 50 0.44 -5.92 9.30
C GLU A 50 0.90 -6.52 7.96
N VAL A 51 0.19 -6.22 6.87
CA VAL A 51 0.57 -6.66 5.52
C VAL A 51 1.90 -6.03 5.08
N LEU A 52 2.06 -4.71 5.27
CA LEU A 52 3.29 -3.99 4.91
C LEU A 52 4.51 -4.52 5.70
N ALA A 53 4.34 -4.73 7.01
CA ALA A 53 5.35 -5.32 7.89
C ALA A 53 5.72 -6.73 7.44
N THR A 54 4.74 -7.55 7.04
CA THR A 54 5.00 -8.90 6.53
C THR A 54 5.80 -8.83 5.22
N LEU A 55 5.50 -7.89 4.31
CA LEU A 55 6.31 -7.69 3.09
C LEU A 55 7.76 -7.32 3.45
N ALA A 56 7.97 -6.44 4.42
CA ALA A 56 9.32 -6.10 4.89
C ALA A 56 10.06 -7.31 5.49
N GLN A 57 9.37 -8.15 6.27
CA GLN A 57 9.98 -9.38 6.81
C GLN A 57 10.43 -10.33 5.70
N TYR A 58 9.64 -10.48 4.63
CA TYR A 58 10.05 -11.25 3.46
C TYR A 58 11.23 -10.62 2.73
N LEU A 59 11.21 -9.29 2.51
CA LEU A 59 12.34 -8.58 1.92
C LEU A 59 13.65 -8.83 2.69
N ARG A 60 13.61 -8.76 4.03
CA ARG A 60 14.76 -9.08 4.90
C ARG A 60 15.25 -10.52 4.72
N ALA A 61 14.33 -11.46 4.45
CA ALA A 61 14.66 -12.85 4.17
C ALA A 61 15.18 -13.08 2.72
N GLY A 62 15.33 -12.02 1.92
CA GLY A 62 15.77 -12.07 0.52
C GLY A 62 14.64 -12.22 -0.49
N ASP A 63 13.38 -12.29 -0.04
CA ASP A 63 12.20 -12.39 -0.91
C ASP A 63 11.80 -10.99 -1.42
N GLU A 64 12.33 -10.57 -2.57
CA GLU A 64 11.96 -9.27 -3.17
C GLU A 64 10.47 -9.22 -3.55
N TRP A 65 9.99 -10.26 -4.23
CA TRP A 65 8.59 -10.39 -4.65
C TRP A 65 7.86 -11.42 -3.79
N VAL A 66 6.72 -11.02 -3.23
CA VAL A 66 5.88 -11.82 -2.34
C VAL A 66 4.53 -12.06 -3.00
N ARG A 67 4.12 -13.32 -3.09
CA ARG A 67 2.81 -13.70 -3.60
C ARG A 67 1.76 -13.44 -2.52
N VAL A 68 0.69 -12.73 -2.88
CA VAL A 68 -0.45 -12.44 -2.01
C VAL A 68 -1.67 -13.13 -2.61
N GLU A 69 -2.29 -14.03 -1.85
CA GLU A 69 -3.44 -14.81 -2.31
C GLU A 69 -4.62 -14.67 -1.35
N THR A 70 -5.79 -14.33 -1.91
CA THR A 70 -7.04 -14.19 -1.15
C THR A 70 -7.36 -15.48 -0.41
N GLY A 71 -7.54 -15.41 0.90
CA GLY A 71 -7.87 -16.56 1.74
C GLY A 71 -6.68 -17.45 2.16
N ARG A 72 -5.47 -17.24 1.62
CA ARG A 72 -4.26 -17.98 2.05
C ARG A 72 -3.24 -17.12 2.79
N GLY A 73 -3.11 -15.83 2.45
CA GLY A 73 -2.15 -14.92 3.07
C GLY A 73 -1.00 -14.54 2.13
N LEU A 74 0.21 -14.47 2.67
CA LEU A 74 1.43 -14.05 1.96
C LEU A 74 2.41 -15.22 1.81
N GLN A 75 3.11 -15.34 0.69
CA GLN A 75 4.11 -16.37 0.42
C GLN A 75 5.35 -15.76 -0.24
N GLY A 76 6.52 -15.97 0.37
CA GLY A 76 7.80 -15.58 -0.22
C GLY A 76 8.13 -16.39 -1.47
N SER A 77 8.72 -15.75 -2.47
CA SER A 77 9.05 -16.39 -3.76
C SER A 77 10.19 -17.42 -3.67
N ILE A 78 11.16 -17.20 -2.78
CA ILE A 78 12.30 -18.06 -2.43
C ILE A 78 11.90 -19.01 -1.29
N SER A 79 11.41 -18.47 -0.18
CA SER A 79 11.13 -19.28 1.02
C SER A 79 9.99 -20.28 0.82
N LYS A 80 9.06 -20.01 -0.11
CA LYS A 80 7.85 -20.79 -0.39
C LYS A 80 6.94 -21.03 0.83
N LYS A 81 7.23 -20.41 1.98
CA LYS A 81 6.44 -20.54 3.21
C LYS A 81 5.31 -19.53 3.21
N TRP A 82 4.12 -20.00 3.59
CA TRP A 82 2.96 -19.15 3.80
C TRP A 82 3.00 -18.54 5.20
N THR A 83 2.84 -17.23 5.25
CA THR A 83 2.55 -16.49 6.48
C THR A 83 1.08 -16.11 6.47
N THR A 84 0.35 -16.55 7.48
CA THR A 84 -1.03 -16.10 7.69
C THR A 84 -1.01 -14.63 8.08
N THR A 85 -1.78 -13.81 7.39
CA THR A 85 -1.85 -12.37 7.64
C THR A 85 -3.30 -11.93 7.86
N ALA A 86 -3.54 -10.62 7.93
CA ALA A 86 -4.88 -10.06 8.03
C ALA A 86 -5.86 -10.64 7.01
N TYR A 87 -7.09 -10.89 7.45
CA TYR A 87 -8.21 -11.20 6.56
C TYR A 87 -8.28 -10.14 5.44
N ARG A 88 -8.37 -10.60 4.18
CA ARG A 88 -8.34 -9.75 2.96
C ARG A 88 -7.00 -9.08 2.67
N ALA A 89 -5.91 -9.85 2.78
CA ALA A 89 -4.55 -9.40 2.52
C ALA A 89 -4.36 -8.82 1.11
N SER A 90 -4.98 -9.42 0.09
CA SER A 90 -4.91 -8.95 -1.31
C SER A 90 -5.54 -7.58 -1.48
N GLU A 91 -6.68 -7.30 -0.83
CA GLU A 91 -7.29 -5.98 -0.84
C GLU A 91 -6.48 -4.96 -0.04
N HIS A 92 -5.84 -5.39 1.05
CA HIS A 92 -5.00 -4.52 1.87
C HIS A 92 -3.71 -4.12 1.14
N VAL A 93 -3.04 -5.06 0.46
CA VAL A 93 -1.82 -4.77 -0.30
C VAL A 93 -2.10 -3.90 -1.53
N ALA A 94 -3.21 -4.13 -2.23
CA ALA A 94 -3.60 -3.28 -3.36
C ALA A 94 -3.84 -1.82 -2.93
N ARG A 95 -4.31 -1.60 -1.70
CA ARG A 95 -4.46 -0.25 -1.15
C ARG A 95 -3.12 0.37 -0.76
N LEU A 96 -2.13 -0.41 -0.35
CA LEU A 96 -0.79 0.09 -0.05
C LEU A 96 -0.11 0.66 -1.31
N GLU A 97 -0.42 0.13 -2.49
CA GLU A 97 -0.03 0.71 -3.79
C GLU A 97 -0.52 2.15 -3.95
N TRP A 98 -1.77 2.42 -3.57
CA TRP A 98 -2.34 3.76 -3.67
C TRP A 98 -1.74 4.77 -2.68
N TYR A 99 -1.12 4.28 -1.60
CA TYR A 99 -0.33 5.10 -0.68
C TYR A 99 1.15 5.22 -1.11
N GLY A 100 1.56 4.57 -2.21
CA GLY A 100 2.96 4.52 -2.64
C GLY A 100 3.86 3.73 -1.70
N LEU A 101 3.32 2.77 -0.93
CA LEU A 101 4.07 1.99 0.06
C LEU A 101 4.42 0.59 -0.42
N ALA A 102 3.76 0.11 -1.47
CA ALA A 102 4.01 -1.18 -2.10
C ALA A 102 3.77 -1.06 -3.61
N GLU A 103 4.22 -2.03 -4.39
CA GLU A 103 3.91 -2.12 -5.80
C GLU A 103 3.70 -3.57 -6.24
N ARG A 104 3.06 -3.74 -7.40
CA ARG A 104 2.74 -5.05 -8.00
C ARG A 104 3.60 -5.34 -9.21
N GLN A 105 3.96 -6.61 -9.38
CA GLN A 105 4.65 -7.07 -10.59
C GLN A 105 3.65 -7.30 -11.73
N GLY A 106 3.28 -6.24 -12.45
CA GLY A 106 2.35 -6.34 -13.58
C GLY A 106 0.92 -6.73 -13.17
N HIS A 107 0.06 -6.93 -14.18
CA HIS A 107 -1.36 -7.17 -13.99
C HIS A 107 -1.65 -8.68 -13.79
N ARG A 108 -2.31 -9.05 -12.67
CA ARG A 108 -2.73 -10.43 -12.30
C ARG A 108 -1.65 -11.41 -11.80
N SER A 109 -0.40 -10.99 -11.61
CA SER A 109 0.64 -11.87 -11.04
C SER A 109 0.37 -12.29 -9.60
N GLY A 110 -0.33 -11.42 -8.84
CA GLY A 110 -0.46 -11.56 -7.39
C GLY A 110 0.86 -11.36 -6.65
N LEU A 111 1.91 -10.87 -7.32
CA LEU A 111 3.23 -10.62 -6.76
C LEU A 111 3.35 -9.15 -6.38
N TRP A 112 3.80 -8.90 -5.16
CA TRP A 112 3.91 -7.59 -4.54
C TRP A 112 5.26 -7.42 -3.88
N ARG A 113 5.80 -6.21 -3.91
CA ARG A 113 6.97 -5.84 -3.11
C ARG A 113 6.70 -4.56 -2.33
N ILE A 114 7.39 -4.41 -1.21
CA ILE A 114 7.40 -3.16 -0.44
C ILE A 114 8.31 -2.14 -1.14
N LEU A 115 7.91 -0.86 -1.12
CA LEU A 115 8.72 0.23 -1.66
C LEU A 115 9.61 0.86 -0.56
N PRO A 116 10.67 1.60 -0.92
CA PRO A 116 11.47 2.36 0.04
C PRO A 116 10.63 3.29 0.92
N ALA A 117 9.59 3.92 0.37
CA ALA A 117 8.63 4.72 1.12
C ALA A 117 7.86 3.89 2.17
N GLY A 118 7.51 2.64 1.85
CA GLY A 118 6.92 1.70 2.79
C GLY A 118 7.84 1.38 3.97
N LEU A 119 9.12 1.16 3.70
CA LEU A 119 10.13 0.94 4.74
C LEU A 119 10.30 2.17 5.64
N ARG A 120 10.40 3.37 5.07
CA ARG A 120 10.49 4.63 5.83
C ARG A 120 9.22 4.89 6.66
N PHE A 121 8.05 4.55 6.14
CA PHE A 121 6.80 4.65 6.91
C PHE A 121 6.82 3.69 8.12
N LEU A 122 7.26 2.44 7.94
CA LEU A 122 7.39 1.47 9.04
C LEU A 122 8.36 1.92 10.15
N ARG A 123 9.37 2.73 9.81
CA ARG A 123 10.30 3.34 10.76
C ARG A 123 9.75 4.56 11.52
N GLY A 124 8.61 5.08 11.09
CA GLY A 124 8.10 6.38 11.57
C GLY A 124 8.86 7.59 11.01
N GLU A 125 9.55 7.45 9.86
CA GLU A 125 10.34 8.51 9.24
C GLU A 125 9.65 9.19 8.06
N LEU A 126 8.58 8.59 7.55
CA LEU A 126 7.75 9.14 6.49
C LEU A 126 6.32 9.24 7.01
N ALA A 127 5.71 10.41 6.88
CA ALA A 127 4.27 10.56 7.07
C ALA A 127 3.55 10.29 5.76
N VAL A 128 2.39 9.65 5.82
CA VAL A 128 1.55 9.34 4.64
C VAL A 128 0.19 9.99 4.80
N PRO A 129 -0.55 10.23 3.71
CA PRO A 129 -1.90 10.77 3.79
C PRO A 129 -2.79 9.93 4.71
N ALA A 130 -3.49 10.58 5.63
CA ALA A 130 -4.43 9.92 6.54
C ALA A 130 -5.55 9.21 5.78
N LYS A 131 -5.99 9.81 4.67
CA LYS A 131 -7.12 9.37 3.87
C LYS A 131 -6.81 9.50 2.39
N ILE A 132 -7.20 8.48 1.62
CA ILE A 132 -7.28 8.56 0.15
C ILE A 132 -8.70 8.21 -0.28
N LEU A 133 -9.13 8.81 -1.38
CA LEU A 133 -10.38 8.43 -2.04
C LEU A 133 -10.04 7.87 -3.40
N THR A 134 -10.69 6.75 -3.71
CA THR A 134 -10.48 6.06 -4.99
C THR A 134 -11.80 5.86 -5.72
N THR A 135 -11.73 5.91 -7.05
CA THR A 135 -12.78 5.46 -7.96
C THR A 135 -12.16 4.66 -9.09
N GLN A 136 -12.82 3.59 -9.53
CA GLN A 136 -12.35 2.74 -10.65
C GLN A 136 -10.87 2.29 -10.53
N GLY A 137 -10.41 2.04 -9.29
CA GLY A 137 -9.03 1.63 -9.02
C GLY A 137 -7.97 2.73 -9.14
N ARG A 138 -8.37 4.00 -9.22
CA ARG A 138 -7.49 5.17 -9.26
C ARG A 138 -7.72 6.06 -8.05
N THR A 139 -6.64 6.64 -7.52
CA THR A 139 -6.72 7.68 -6.50
C THR A 139 -7.19 8.99 -7.15
N ILE A 140 -8.26 9.56 -6.61
CA ILE A 140 -8.85 10.83 -7.07
C ILE A 140 -8.72 11.95 -6.04
N TYR A 141 -8.38 11.60 -4.80
CA TYR A 141 -8.09 12.57 -3.76
C TYR A 141 -7.16 11.96 -2.71
N VAL A 142 -6.31 12.84 -2.18
CA VAL A 142 -5.35 12.57 -1.14
C VAL A 142 -5.54 13.65 -0.07
N SER A 143 -5.71 13.25 1.20
CA SER A 143 -5.86 14.22 2.28
C SER A 143 -4.58 15.01 2.52
N GLU A 144 -4.73 16.29 2.88
CA GLU A 144 -3.62 17.11 3.38
C GLU A 144 -3.19 16.68 4.80
N GLU A 145 -4.13 16.15 5.58
CA GLU A 145 -3.84 15.47 6.85
C GLU A 145 -2.94 14.26 6.59
N THR A 146 -1.81 14.20 7.29
CA THR A 146 -0.87 13.07 7.24
C THR A 146 -0.80 12.37 8.59
N VAL A 147 -0.36 11.11 8.58
CA VAL A 147 -0.17 10.26 9.76
C VAL A 147 1.18 9.59 9.69
N LEU A 148 1.86 9.49 10.84
CA LEU A 148 2.96 8.57 11.06
C LEU A 148 2.42 7.21 11.48
N ILE A 149 3.30 6.22 11.54
CA ILE A 149 2.89 4.87 11.94
C ILE A 149 2.35 4.81 13.38
N ASP A 150 2.91 5.62 14.28
CA ASP A 150 2.52 5.69 15.68
C ASP A 150 1.10 6.28 15.86
N ASP A 151 0.61 7.06 14.89
CA ASP A 151 -0.74 7.61 14.90
C ASP A 151 -1.81 6.57 14.51
N VAL A 152 -1.40 5.40 14.02
CA VAL A 152 -2.32 4.42 13.49
C VAL A 152 -2.87 3.54 14.60
N ARG A 153 -4.11 3.82 14.99
CA ARG A 153 -4.80 3.12 16.09
C ARG A 153 -4.67 1.60 16.02
N GLY A 154 -4.19 1.02 17.14
CA GLY A 154 -4.11 -0.42 17.37
C GLY A 154 -2.90 -1.11 16.75
N VAL A 155 -1.94 -0.34 16.26
CA VAL A 155 -0.64 -0.82 15.80
C VAL A 155 0.31 -0.81 16.99
N ASP A 156 0.81 -1.99 17.35
CA ASP A 156 1.94 -2.16 18.25
C ASP A 156 3.06 -2.77 17.41
N LEU A 157 4.03 -1.96 16.99
CA LEU A 157 5.21 -2.45 16.30
C LEU A 157 6.29 -2.80 17.32
N ASP A 158 6.98 -3.93 17.09
CA ASP A 158 8.18 -4.29 17.83
C ASP A 158 9.30 -3.30 17.49
N LYS A 159 9.41 -2.25 18.30
CA LYS A 159 10.37 -1.18 18.09
C LYS A 159 11.81 -1.68 18.04
N ALA A 160 12.18 -2.66 18.87
CA ALA A 160 13.54 -3.20 18.88
C ALA A 160 13.85 -3.92 17.56
N TYR A 161 12.89 -4.69 17.03
CA TYR A 161 13.03 -5.32 15.72
C TYR A 161 13.23 -4.29 14.60
N TRP A 162 12.42 -3.22 14.57
CA TRP A 162 12.47 -2.22 13.49
C TRP A 162 13.66 -1.28 13.61
N ASP A 163 14.08 -0.91 14.81
CA ASP A 163 15.29 -0.09 15.02
C ASP A 163 16.55 -0.87 14.58
N ALA A 164 16.55 -2.20 14.70
CA ALA A 164 17.66 -3.08 14.29
C ALA A 164 17.56 -3.61 12.85
N TYR A 165 16.51 -3.26 12.11
CA TYR A 165 16.33 -3.74 10.74
C TYR A 165 17.38 -3.08 9.81
N PRO A 166 18.01 -3.83 8.88
CA PRO A 166 19.11 -3.33 8.07
C PRO A 166 18.63 -2.45 6.90
N TRP A 167 18.10 -1.27 7.20
CA TRP A 167 17.42 -0.44 6.21
C TRP A 167 18.31 0.11 5.10
N ALA A 168 19.58 0.41 5.41
CA ALA A 168 20.53 1.01 4.48
C ALA A 168 20.68 0.17 3.20
N ASP A 169 20.63 -1.15 3.34
CA ASP A 169 20.78 -2.10 2.23
C ASP A 169 19.65 -2.02 1.19
N PHE A 170 18.52 -1.37 1.53
CA PHE A 170 17.30 -1.32 0.72
C PHE A 170 16.86 0.09 0.32
N LEU A 171 17.32 1.13 1.02
CA LEU A 171 16.89 2.52 0.77
C LEU A 171 17.64 3.18 -0.39
N ASP A 172 18.87 2.74 -0.68
CA ASP A 172 19.72 3.30 -1.72
C ASP A 172 19.51 2.65 -3.11
N GLN A 173 18.59 1.68 -3.20
CA GLN A 173 18.20 1.10 -4.48
C GLN A 173 17.21 2.05 -5.15
N GLU A 174 17.70 2.89 -6.07
CA GLU A 174 16.82 3.68 -6.93
C GLU A 174 15.80 2.76 -7.60
N PRO A 175 14.51 3.16 -7.70
CA PRO A 175 13.52 2.37 -8.39
C PRO A 175 13.99 2.19 -9.84
N THR A 176 14.39 0.97 -10.20
CA THR A 176 14.68 0.62 -11.59
C THR A 176 13.39 0.78 -12.37
N SER A 177 13.31 1.89 -13.11
CA SER A 177 12.23 2.29 -14.02
C SER A 177 12.02 1.32 -15.16
#